data_AF-A0A9X6RLH8-F1
#
_entry.id   AF-A0A9X6RLH8-F1
#
_cell.length_a   1.000
_cell.length_b   1.000
_cell.length_c   1.000
_cell.angle_alpha   90.00
_cell.angle_beta   90.00
_cell.angle_gamma   90.00
#
_symmetry.space_group_name_H-M   'P 1'
#
loop_
_entity.id
_entity.type
_entity.pdbx_description
1 polymer ?
#
loop_
_entity_poly.entity_id
_entity_poly.type
_entity_poly.pdbx_seq_one_letter_code
_entity_poly.pdbx_strand_id
1 'polypeptide(L)'
;IPEPCGFQCANQKQPGFYADLDFKCQGFRRCDPNGVLYSFLCPNTTIFNQITLTCDPLGYNVDCSRSVGFYDFSNARLYHENWPLLGSISAN
;
A
#
# COMPACT_ATOMS: atom_id res chain seq x y z
N ILE A 1 -13.76 6.33 -1.46
CA ILE A 1 -14.13 4.89 -1.41
C ILE A 1 -14.90 4.67 -0.12
N PRO A 2 -16.05 3.99 -0.11
CA PRO A 2 -16.69 3.60 1.14
C PRO A 2 -15.68 2.84 2.02
N GLU A 3 -15.74 3.03 3.33
CA GLU A 3 -14.91 2.27 4.26
C GLU A 3 -15.26 0.78 4.13
N PRO A 4 -14.28 -0.13 3.92
CA PRO A 4 -14.57 -1.55 3.82
C PRO A 4 -15.10 -1.99 5.18
N CYS A 5 -16.03 -2.94 5.17
CA CYS A 5 -16.55 -3.47 6.42
C CYS A 5 -15.41 -4.15 7.19
N GLY A 6 -14.92 -3.52 8.26
CA GLY A 6 -13.94 -4.11 9.19
C GLY A 6 -12.47 -3.70 9.02
N PHE A 7 -12.10 -2.91 8.00
CA PHE A 7 -10.72 -2.37 7.96
C PHE A 7 -10.56 -1.26 8.99
N GLN A 8 -9.59 -1.41 9.89
CA GLN A 8 -9.27 -0.43 10.91
C GLN A 8 -7.76 -0.37 11.09
N CYS A 9 -7.20 0.84 11.25
CA CYS A 9 -5.77 1.03 11.51
C CYS A 9 -5.32 0.35 12.81
N ALA A 10 -6.20 0.26 13.81
CA ALA A 10 -5.94 -0.44 15.06
C ALA A 10 -5.73 -1.96 14.90
N ASN A 11 -6.26 -2.55 13.83
CA ASN A 11 -6.09 -3.98 13.52
C ASN A 11 -4.84 -4.25 12.67
N GLN A 12 -4.14 -3.20 12.24
CA GLN A 12 -2.90 -3.33 11.50
C GLN A 12 -1.71 -3.27 12.44
N LYS A 13 -0.64 -3.99 12.08
CA LYS A 13 0.57 -4.10 12.90
C LYS A 13 1.30 -2.76 13.09
N GLN A 14 1.26 -1.89 12.08
CA GLN A 14 2.01 -0.63 12.05
C GLN A 14 1.34 0.42 11.17
N PRO A 15 1.72 1.71 11.28
CA PRO A 15 1.30 2.71 10.31
C PRO A 15 1.83 2.38 8.90
N GLY A 16 1.13 2.81 7.85
CA GLY A 16 1.55 2.57 6.47
C GLY A 16 0.41 2.54 5.47
N PHE A 17 0.68 1.97 4.29
CA PHE A 17 -0.29 1.82 3.22
C PHE A 17 -0.72 0.37 3.06
N TYR A 18 -1.98 0.17 2.73
CA TYR A 18 -2.65 -1.13 2.70
C TYR A 18 -3.48 -1.23 1.43
N ALA A 19 -3.16 -2.19 0.58
CA ALA A 19 -3.91 -2.47 -0.64
C ALA A 19 -5.34 -2.89 -0.29
N ASP A 20 -6.32 -2.30 -0.96
CA ASP A 20 -7.73 -2.61 -0.76
C ASP A 20 -8.15 -3.76 -1.69
N LEU A 21 -8.23 -4.97 -1.14
CA LEU A 21 -8.61 -6.17 -1.91
C LEU A 21 -10.05 -6.12 -2.41
N ASP A 22 -10.96 -5.48 -1.68
CA ASP A 22 -12.37 -5.34 -2.07
C ASP A 22 -12.51 -4.46 -3.32
N PHE A 23 -11.58 -3.50 -3.47
CA PHE A 23 -11.44 -2.66 -4.66
C PHE A 23 -10.40 -3.18 -5.66
N LYS A 24 -10.04 -4.48 -5.61
CA LYS A 24 -9.08 -5.10 -6.54
C LYS A 24 -7.75 -4.34 -6.63
N CYS A 25 -7.31 -3.78 -5.50
CA CYS A 25 -6.14 -2.90 -5.38
C CYS A 25 -6.20 -1.62 -6.24
N GLN A 26 -7.33 -1.30 -6.87
CA GLN A 26 -7.56 0.05 -7.43
C GLN A 26 -7.70 1.08 -6.30
N GLY A 27 -8.19 0.64 -5.14
CA GLY A 27 -8.16 1.40 -3.89
C GLY A 27 -6.98 1.01 -3.01
N PHE A 28 -6.56 1.94 -2.16
CA PHE A 28 -5.67 1.67 -1.03
C PHE A 28 -6.02 2.54 0.17
N ARG A 29 -5.61 2.07 1.34
CA ARG A 29 -5.80 2.73 2.63
C ARG A 29 -4.46 3.18 3.18
N ARG A 30 -4.43 4.29 3.90
CA ARG A 30 -3.25 4.78 4.64
C ARG A 30 -3.64 4.95 6.09
N CYS A 31 -2.86 4.32 6.96
CA CYS A 31 -2.90 4.54 8.39
C CYS A 31 -1.74 5.44 8.77
N ASP A 32 -2.02 6.61 9.32
CA ASP A 32 -0.98 7.48 9.87
C ASP A 32 -0.50 6.99 11.24
N PRO A 33 0.59 7.56 11.79
CA PRO A 33 1.08 7.21 13.12
C PRO A 33 0.10 7.46 14.28
N ASN A 34 -0.92 8.30 14.07
CA ASN A 34 -1.97 8.56 15.05
C ASN A 34 -3.16 7.59 14.92
N GLY A 35 -3.11 6.65 13.97
CA GLY A 35 -4.19 5.71 13.69
C GLY A 35 -5.33 6.26 12.83
N VAL A 36 -5.15 7.44 12.22
CA VAL A 36 -6.13 8.03 11.30
C VAL A 36 -6.10 7.29 9.97
N LEU A 37 -7.30 6.88 9.54
CA LEU A 37 -7.54 6.19 8.29
C LEU A 37 -7.82 7.16 7.15
N TYR A 38 -7.07 7.02 6.06
CA TYR A 38 -7.30 7.71 4.80
C TYR A 38 -7.48 6.71 3.67
N SER A 39 -8.31 7.07 2.71
CA SER A 39 -8.78 6.13 1.68
C SER A 39 -8.65 6.77 0.30
N PHE A 40 -7.89 6.13 -0.58
CA PHE A 40 -7.50 6.67 -1.89
C PHE A 40 -7.81 5.72 -3.03
N LEU A 41 -8.04 6.28 -4.22
CA LEU A 41 -8.11 5.54 -5.47
C LEU A 41 -6.87 5.84 -6.31
N CYS A 42 -6.28 4.81 -6.89
CA CYS A 42 -5.32 4.95 -7.96
C CYS A 42 -5.99 5.57 -9.21
N PRO A 43 -5.28 6.39 -10.00
CA PRO A 43 -5.77 6.89 -11.27
C PRO A 43 -6.19 5.78 -12.23
N ASN A 44 -7.00 6.12 -13.23
CA ASN A 44 -7.41 5.18 -14.28
C ASN A 44 -6.19 4.47 -14.87
N THR A 45 -6.37 3.16 -15.14
CA THR A 45 -5.36 2.23 -15.68
C THR A 45 -4.15 1.94 -14.78
N THR A 46 -4.22 2.26 -13.48
CA THR A 46 -3.22 1.87 -12.48
C THR A 46 -3.82 1.09 -11.31
N ILE A 47 -3.00 0.25 -10.66
CA ILE A 47 -3.35 -0.55 -9.49
C ILE A 47 -2.27 -0.32 -8.43
N PHE A 48 -2.67 -0.24 -7.16
CA PHE A 48 -1.76 -0.11 -6.05
C PHE A 48 -0.89 -1.35 -5.90
N ASN A 49 0.42 -1.15 -5.95
CA ASN A 49 1.42 -2.16 -5.72
C ASN A 49 1.89 -2.07 -4.26
N GLN A 50 1.53 -3.07 -3.46
CA GLN A 50 1.87 -3.09 -2.04
C GLN A 50 3.37 -3.17 -1.76
N ILE A 51 4.17 -3.71 -2.68
CA ILE A 51 5.62 -3.83 -2.51
C ILE A 51 6.27 -2.45 -2.61
N THR A 52 5.85 -1.67 -3.61
CA THR A 52 6.43 -0.37 -3.95
C THR A 52 5.75 0.80 -3.24
N LEU A 53 4.55 0.56 -2.70
CA LEU A 53 3.68 1.57 -2.08
C LEU A 53 3.24 2.67 -3.08
N THR A 54 3.18 2.35 -4.37
CA THR A 54 2.80 3.25 -5.46
C THR A 54 1.68 2.66 -6.32
N CYS A 55 1.00 3.50 -7.11
CA CYS A 55 0.10 3.03 -8.15
C CYS A 55 0.91 2.71 -9.41
N ASP A 56 0.95 1.44 -9.81
CA ASP A 56 1.65 0.97 -11.00
C ASP A 56 0.67 0.75 -12.16
N PRO A 57 1.08 1.00 -13.41
CA PRO A 57 0.26 0.68 -14.58
C PRO A 57 -0.14 -0.81 -14.62
N LEU A 58 -1.37 -1.08 -15.07
CA LEU A 58 -2.02 -2.41 -15.13
C LEU A 58 -1.27 -3.52 -15.92
N GLY A 59 -0.06 -3.26 -16.43
CA GLY A 59 0.81 -4.20 -17.15
C GLY A 59 2.05 -4.70 -16.40
N TYR A 60 2.29 -4.27 -15.14
CA TYR A 60 3.53 -4.56 -14.39
C TYR A 60 3.49 -5.77 -13.43
N ASN A 61 2.63 -6.78 -13.66
CA ASN A 61 2.54 -7.99 -12.80
C ASN A 61 2.18 -7.73 -11.33
N VAL A 62 1.35 -6.72 -11.03
CA VAL A 62 0.82 -6.53 -9.67
C VAL A 62 -0.19 -7.65 -9.37
N ASP A 63 0.22 -8.66 -8.61
CA ASP A 63 -0.68 -9.68 -8.08
C ASP A 63 -1.36 -9.15 -6.80
N CYS A 64 -2.50 -8.49 -6.99
CA CYS A 64 -3.29 -7.90 -5.90
C CYS A 64 -3.58 -8.90 -4.77
N SER A 65 -3.80 -10.18 -5.10
CA SER A 65 -4.10 -11.22 -4.11
C SER A 65 -2.95 -11.50 -3.14
N ARG A 66 -1.72 -11.20 -3.55
CA ARG A 66 -0.52 -11.35 -2.72
C ARG A 66 -0.18 -10.12 -1.89
N SER A 67 -0.89 -9.01 -2.08
CA SER A 67 -0.61 -7.75 -1.39
C SER A 67 -0.51 -7.91 0.13
N VAL A 68 -1.42 -8.66 0.75
CA VAL A 68 -1.42 -8.87 2.22
C VAL A 68 -0.08 -9.42 2.72
N GLY A 69 0.57 -10.29 1.96
CA GLY A 69 1.89 -10.85 2.32
C GLY A 69 3.02 -9.81 2.35
N PHE A 70 2.81 -8.63 1.75
CA PHE A 70 3.79 -7.56 1.70
C PHE A 70 3.52 -6.41 2.67
N TYR A 71 2.39 -6.41 3.42
CA TYR A 71 2.04 -5.33 4.36
C TYR A 71 3.17 -5.05 5.36
N ASP A 72 3.64 -6.09 6.06
CA ASP A 72 4.72 -5.96 7.03
C ASP A 72 6.03 -5.54 6.36
N PHE A 73 6.34 -6.15 5.21
CA PHE A 73 7.59 -5.94 4.49
C PHE A 73 7.76 -4.50 4.00
N SER A 74 6.75 -3.92 3.34
CA SER A 74 6.86 -2.58 2.75
C SER A 74 6.60 -1.48 3.77
N ASN A 75 5.59 -1.62 4.64
CA ASN A 75 5.28 -0.57 5.62
C ASN A 75 6.37 -0.40 6.68
N ALA A 76 7.13 -1.45 6.99
CA ALA A 76 8.26 -1.35 7.92
C ALA A 76 9.38 -0.46 7.39
N ARG A 77 9.38 -0.09 6.09
CA ARG A 77 10.41 0.79 5.51
C ARG A 77 10.06 2.27 5.56
N LEU A 78 8.79 2.62 5.75
CA LEU A 78 8.31 4.01 5.69
C LEU A 78 8.92 4.93 6.75
N TYR A 79 9.32 4.36 7.88
CA TYR A 79 9.81 5.10 9.04
C TYR A 79 11.29 4.81 9.35
N HIS A 80 12.00 4.19 8.40
CA HIS A 80 13.42 3.93 8.49
C HIS A 80 14.14 4.76 7.44
N GLU A 81 14.69 5.91 7.85
CA GLU A 81 15.37 6.87 6.95
C GLU A 81 16.49 6.23 6.11
N ASN A 82 17.10 5.16 6.62
CA ASN A 82 18.21 4.45 5.98
C ASN A 82 17.78 3.22 5.18
N TRP A 83 16.47 2.95 5.05
CA TRP A 83 15.98 1.80 4.28
C TRP A 83 15.40 2.25 2.94
N PRO A 84 15.89 1.71 1.82
CA PRO A 84 15.34 2.04 0.52
C PRO A 84 13.87 1.56 0.43
N LEU A 85 12.95 2.50 0.21
CA LEU A 85 11.51 2.21 0.00
C LEU A 85 11.28 1.35 -1.25
N LEU A 86 12.16 1.54 -2.23
CA LEU A 86 12.36 0.72 -3.40
C LEU A 86 13.85 0.47 -3.46
N GLY A 87 14.26 -0.80 -3.58
CA GLY A 87 15.67 -1.15 -3.81
C GLY A 87 16.23 -0.16 -4.80
N SER A 88 17.16 0.67 -4.32
CA SER A 88 17.71 1.81 -5.01
C SER A 88 17.94 1.47 -6.48
N ILE A 89 17.05 1.93 -7.36
CA ILE A 89 17.43 2.20 -8.74
C ILE A 89 18.59 3.19 -8.59
N SER A 90 19.80 2.71 -8.85
CA SER A 90 20.91 3.61 -9.09
C SER A 90 20.42 4.57 -10.17
N ALA A 91 20.24 5.83 -9.82
CA ALA A 91 20.34 6.90 -10.78
C ALA A 91 21.78 6.85 -11.32
N ASN A 92 21.98 6.09 -12.40
CA ASN A 92 23.08 6.28 -13.32
C ASN A 92 22.49 6.96 -14.55
#